data_AF-A0A7W4CM76-F1
#
_entry.id   AF-A0A7W4CM76-F1
#
_cell.length_a   1.000
_cell.length_b   1.000
_cell.length_c   1.000
_cell.angle_alpha   90.00
_cell.angle_beta   90.00
_cell.angle_gamma   90.00
#
_symmetry.space_group_name_H-M   'P 1'
#
loop_
_entity.id
_entity.type
_entity.pdbx_description
1 polymer ?
#
loop_
_entity_poly.entity_id
_entity_poly.type
_entity_poly.pdbx_seq_one_letter_code
_entity_poly.pdbx_strand_id
1 'polypeptide(L)'
;MKLADWVDEVKATGGVPEGDQDTLAAITSAAALCWAEIDRMGDPRSEIVQLGVKWMAAFMVSCARHGETDFRAILVPAEHQQDVFRREAMRNTGVIAKILTEAALASPRLFTSAVSATGVHRPDAPSGRGKNRGG
;
A
#
# COMPACT_ATOMS: atom_id res chain seq x y z
N MET A 1 -10.70 -4.65 2.43
CA MET A 1 -11.03 -3.45 1.60
C MET A 1 -11.09 -3.88 0.14
N LYS A 2 -12.08 -3.47 -0.65
CA LYS A 2 -12.09 -3.83 -2.09
C LYS A 2 -11.10 -2.95 -2.84
N LEU A 3 -10.35 -3.56 -3.76
CA LEU A 3 -9.29 -2.89 -4.52
C LEU A 3 -9.76 -1.68 -5.34
N ALA A 4 -11.02 -1.68 -5.79
CA ALA A 4 -11.60 -0.57 -6.52
C ALA A 4 -11.82 0.67 -5.62
N ASP A 5 -12.20 0.45 -4.36
CA ASP A 5 -12.63 1.52 -3.46
C ASP A 5 -11.45 2.45 -3.09
N TRP A 6 -10.25 1.90 -2.85
CA TRP A 6 -9.10 2.74 -2.47
C TRP A 6 -8.53 3.54 -3.64
N VAL A 7 -8.56 3.02 -4.87
CA VAL A 7 -8.07 3.74 -6.05
C VAL A 7 -8.91 4.99 -6.27
N ASP A 8 -10.23 4.85 -6.17
CA ASP A 8 -11.16 5.95 -6.31
C ASP A 8 -11.04 6.94 -5.13
N GLU A 9 -10.80 6.47 -3.91
CA GLU A 9 -10.53 7.34 -2.76
C GLU A 9 -9.21 8.12 -2.91
N VAL A 10 -8.12 7.49 -3.34
CA VAL A 10 -6.84 8.17 -3.59
C VAL A 10 -6.95 9.13 -4.77
N LYS A 11 -7.68 8.78 -5.83
CA LYS A 11 -7.96 9.70 -6.95
C LYS A 11 -8.88 10.85 -6.53
N ALA A 12 -9.86 10.61 -5.66
CA ALA A 12 -10.78 11.64 -5.13
C ALA A 12 -10.07 12.65 -4.23
N THR A 13 -8.94 12.27 -3.62
CA THR A 13 -8.03 13.23 -2.95
C THR A 13 -7.28 14.14 -3.91
N GLY A 14 -7.59 14.03 -5.21
CA GLY A 14 -7.19 14.97 -6.25
C GLY A 14 -6.07 14.47 -7.14
N GLY A 15 -6.02 13.16 -7.46
CA GLY A 15 -5.19 12.56 -8.52
C GLY A 15 -3.97 13.41 -8.89
N VAL A 16 -3.02 13.42 -7.96
CA VAL A 16 -2.10 14.54 -7.68
C VAL A 16 -1.53 15.25 -8.93
N PRO A 17 -1.75 16.58 -9.11
CA PRO A 17 -0.91 17.43 -9.97
C PRO A 17 0.53 17.42 -9.46
N GLU A 18 1.53 17.70 -10.29
CA GLU A 18 2.98 17.60 -9.97
C GLU A 18 3.50 18.47 -8.78
N GLY A 19 2.63 19.06 -7.96
CA GLY A 19 2.95 19.84 -6.77
C GLY A 19 3.19 19.01 -5.49
N ASP A 20 4.05 19.53 -4.62
CA ASP A 20 4.47 18.87 -3.38
C ASP A 20 3.35 18.76 -2.32
N GLN A 21 2.47 19.75 -2.19
CA GLN A 21 1.39 19.74 -1.19
C GLN A 21 0.33 18.68 -1.46
N ASP A 22 -0.08 18.55 -2.72
CA ASP A 22 -1.05 17.55 -3.16
C ASP A 22 -0.48 16.13 -3.02
N THR A 23 0.84 15.98 -3.20
CA THR A 23 1.55 14.71 -3.01
C THR A 23 1.50 14.25 -1.56
N LEU A 24 1.70 15.16 -0.61
CA LEU A 24 1.62 14.83 0.81
C LEU A 24 0.20 14.45 1.22
N ALA A 25 -0.82 15.20 0.77
CA ALA A 25 -2.22 14.90 1.07
C ALA A 25 -2.65 13.51 0.56
N ALA A 26 -2.23 13.14 -0.65
CA ALA A 26 -2.50 11.82 -1.22
C ALA A 26 -1.79 10.70 -0.44
N ILE A 27 -0.53 10.90 -0.04
CA ILE A 27 0.20 9.92 0.80
C ILE A 27 -0.49 9.76 2.16
N THR A 28 -0.89 10.86 2.81
CA THR A 28 -1.60 10.81 4.08
C THR A 28 -2.92 10.06 3.96
N SER A 29 -3.66 10.29 2.89
CA SER A 29 -4.93 9.60 2.63
C SER A 29 -4.70 8.10 2.39
N ALA A 30 -3.75 7.73 1.54
CA ALA A 30 -3.40 6.32 1.32
C ALA A 30 -2.88 5.63 2.59
N ALA A 31 -2.13 6.35 3.43
CA ALA A 31 -1.67 5.83 4.72
C ALA A 31 -2.85 5.61 5.69
N ALA A 32 -3.84 6.50 5.71
CA ALA A 32 -5.05 6.32 6.51
C ALA A 32 -5.81 5.05 6.12
N LEU A 33 -5.85 4.72 4.83
CA LEU A 33 -6.43 3.47 4.33
C LEU A 33 -5.66 2.24 4.81
N CYS A 34 -4.33 2.28 4.76
CA CYS A 34 -3.51 1.21 5.32
C CYS A 34 -3.76 1.04 6.83
N TRP A 35 -3.84 2.15 7.58
CA TRP A 35 -4.11 2.11 9.02
C TRP A 35 -5.50 1.57 9.36
N ALA A 36 -6.53 1.95 8.61
CA ALA A 36 -7.87 1.42 8.80
C ALA A 36 -7.91 -0.11 8.64
N GLU A 37 -7.15 -0.64 7.67
CA GLU A 37 -7.02 -2.09 7.46
C GLU A 37 -6.23 -2.76 8.59
N ILE A 38 -5.12 -2.17 9.05
CA ILE A 38 -4.35 -2.65 10.20
C ILE A 38 -5.19 -2.69 11.48
N ASP A 39 -5.92 -1.60 11.77
CA ASP A 39 -6.79 -1.50 12.94
C ASP A 39 -7.93 -2.54 12.87
N ARG A 40 -8.45 -2.83 11.67
CA ARG A 40 -9.45 -3.90 11.42
C ARG A 40 -8.91 -5.30 11.73
N MET A 41 -7.62 -5.54 11.48
CA MET A 41 -6.95 -6.82 11.77
C MET A 41 -6.53 -6.95 13.23
N GLY A 42 -6.50 -5.85 14.00
CA GLY A 42 -6.03 -5.82 15.38
C GLY A 42 -4.52 -5.90 15.51
N ASP A 43 -3.77 -5.58 14.45
CA ASP A 43 -2.31 -5.64 14.43
C ASP A 43 -1.70 -4.42 15.17
N PRO A 44 -0.63 -4.58 15.96
CA PRO A 44 -0.05 -3.49 16.75
C PRO A 44 0.71 -2.48 15.87
N ARG A 45 0.65 -1.18 16.23
CA ARG A 45 1.33 -0.08 15.51
C ARG A 45 2.85 -0.02 15.74
N SER A 46 3.55 -1.11 15.47
CA SER A 46 5.01 -1.21 15.58
C SER A 46 5.75 -0.37 14.54
N GLU A 47 7.06 -0.15 14.73
CA GLU A 47 7.92 0.56 13.78
C GLU A 47 7.93 -0.11 12.39
N ILE A 48 7.92 -1.45 12.34
CA ILE A 48 7.83 -2.22 11.08
C ILE A 48 6.51 -1.94 10.36
N VAL A 49 5.42 -1.84 11.10
CA VAL A 49 4.09 -1.53 10.53
C VAL A 49 4.07 -0.09 10.00
N GLN A 50 4.61 0.87 10.75
CA GLN A 50 4.72 2.27 10.29
C GLN A 50 5.55 2.38 9.00
N LEU A 51 6.66 1.64 8.94
CA LEU A 51 7.51 1.59 7.74
C LEU A 51 6.76 0.96 6.56
N GLY A 52 6.04 -0.13 6.79
CA GLY A 52 5.19 -0.77 5.79
C GLY A 52 4.12 0.17 5.26
N VAL A 53 3.43 0.88 6.14
CA VAL A 53 2.39 1.86 5.77
C VAL A 53 2.98 2.97 4.91
N LYS A 54 4.15 3.51 5.28
CA LYS A 54 4.85 4.53 4.49
C LYS A 54 5.12 4.04 3.07
N TRP A 55 5.70 2.85 2.93
CA TRP A 55 6.01 2.27 1.63
C TRP A 55 4.74 1.97 0.83
N MET A 56 3.71 1.42 1.47
CA MET A 56 2.47 1.10 0.78
C MET A 56 1.68 2.31 0.33
N ALA A 57 1.59 3.34 1.17
CA ALA A 57 0.93 4.58 0.80
C ALA A 57 1.56 5.21 -0.45
N ALA A 58 2.90 5.26 -0.52
CA ALA A 58 3.60 5.76 -1.69
C ALA A 58 3.33 4.92 -2.96
N PHE A 59 3.28 3.58 -2.83
CA PHE A 59 2.97 2.68 -3.95
C PHE A 59 1.52 2.84 -4.42
N MET A 60 0.57 2.96 -3.50
CA MET A 60 -0.84 3.23 -3.80
C MET A 60 -0.99 4.53 -4.60
N VAL A 61 -0.36 5.62 -4.15
CA VAL A 61 -0.40 6.90 -4.86
C VAL A 61 0.28 6.78 -6.23
N SER A 62 1.39 6.05 -6.34
CA SER A 62 2.03 5.79 -7.63
C SER A 62 1.10 5.06 -8.62
N CYS A 63 0.41 4.02 -8.17
CA CYS A 63 -0.53 3.28 -9.00
C CYS A 63 -1.71 4.16 -9.42
N ALA A 64 -2.24 4.99 -8.50
CA ALA A 64 -3.31 5.92 -8.79
C ALA A 64 -2.92 6.98 -9.82
N ARG A 65 -1.64 7.42 -9.83
CA ARG A 65 -1.07 8.35 -10.82
C ARG A 65 -0.87 7.71 -12.18
N HIS A 66 -0.30 6.51 -12.22
CA HIS A 66 0.17 5.94 -13.48
C HIS A 66 -0.85 5.07 -14.19
N GLY A 67 -1.91 4.59 -13.53
CA GLY A 67 -3.05 3.87 -14.13
C GLY A 67 -2.73 2.51 -14.80
N GLU A 68 -1.51 2.35 -15.30
CA GLU A 68 -0.93 1.16 -15.93
C GLU A 68 -0.40 0.16 -14.89
N THR A 69 -0.09 0.62 -13.68
CA THR A 69 0.38 -0.24 -12.60
C THR A 69 -0.81 -0.78 -11.82
N ASP A 70 -1.15 -2.05 -12.08
CA ASP A 70 -2.10 -2.78 -11.26
C ASP A 70 -1.50 -2.96 -9.86
N PHE A 71 -2.21 -2.49 -8.83
CA PHE A 71 -1.79 -2.71 -7.45
C PHE A 71 -1.60 -4.19 -7.14
N ARG A 72 -2.31 -5.11 -7.82
CA ARG A 72 -2.07 -6.56 -7.71
C ARG A 72 -0.65 -6.99 -8.08
N ALA A 73 0.16 -6.13 -8.70
CA ALA A 73 1.59 -6.34 -8.88
C ALA A 73 2.31 -6.59 -7.55
N ILE A 74 1.73 -6.23 -6.41
CA ILE A 74 2.29 -6.56 -5.11
C ILE A 74 1.90 -7.96 -4.59
N LEU A 75 1.00 -8.67 -5.27
CA LEU A 75 0.67 -10.07 -4.95
C LEU A 75 1.66 -11.06 -5.58
N VAL A 76 2.64 -10.56 -6.34
CA VAL A 76 3.76 -11.36 -6.86
C VAL A 76 4.64 -11.88 -5.70
N PRO A 77 5.44 -12.94 -5.92
CA PRO A 77 6.43 -13.38 -4.94
C PRO A 77 7.30 -12.23 -4.41
N ALA A 78 7.68 -12.28 -3.14
CA ALA A 78 8.37 -11.18 -2.44
C ALA A 78 9.63 -10.69 -3.17
N GLU A 79 10.36 -11.59 -3.81
CA GLU A 79 11.54 -11.29 -4.64
C GLU A 79 11.23 -10.35 -5.82
N HIS A 80 10.02 -10.41 -6.36
CA HIS A 80 9.56 -9.56 -7.46
C HIS A 80 8.84 -8.29 -6.97
N GLN A 81 8.41 -8.23 -5.71
CA GLN A 81 7.77 -7.04 -5.15
C GLN A 81 8.76 -5.86 -5.08
N GLN A 82 10.02 -6.08 -4.70
CA GLN A 82 11.02 -5.00 -4.67
C GLN A 82 11.32 -4.44 -6.07
N ASP A 83 11.28 -5.27 -7.11
CA ASP A 83 11.45 -4.82 -8.50
C ASP A 83 10.28 -3.95 -8.96
N VAL A 84 9.06 -4.27 -8.52
CA VAL A 84 7.87 -3.44 -8.76
C VAL A 84 8.05 -2.06 -8.12
N PHE A 85 8.50 -1.98 -6.87
CA PHE A 85 8.80 -0.71 -6.21
C PHE A 85 9.91 0.06 -6.93
N ARG A 86 10.95 -0.61 -7.42
CA ARG A 86 12.02 0.02 -8.21
C ARG A 86 11.49 0.64 -9.51
N ARG A 87 10.61 -0.07 -10.23
CA ARG A 87 9.98 0.43 -11.45
C ARG A 87 9.11 1.65 -11.18
N GLU A 88 8.30 1.59 -10.13
CA GLU A 88 7.46 2.73 -9.74
C GLU A 88 8.30 3.92 -9.27
N ALA A 89 9.41 3.68 -8.57
CA ALA A 89 10.33 4.75 -8.18
C ALA A 89 10.88 5.52 -9.40
N MET A 90 11.23 4.82 -10.48
CA MET A 90 11.73 5.43 -11.72
C MET A 90 10.66 6.21 -12.50
N ARG A 91 9.38 5.90 -12.28
CA ARG A 91 8.23 6.58 -12.91
C ARG A 91 7.79 7.84 -12.16
N ASN A 92 8.22 7.99 -10.91
CA ASN A 92 7.87 9.12 -10.07
C ASN A 92 9.05 10.07 -9.87
N THR A 93 8.74 11.25 -9.33
CA THR A 93 9.71 12.22 -8.82
C THR A 93 9.40 12.56 -7.36
N GLY A 94 10.22 13.42 -6.76
CA GLY A 94 9.97 13.98 -5.44
C GLY A 94 9.90 12.94 -4.31
N VAL A 95 8.98 13.13 -3.37
CA VAL A 95 8.87 12.30 -2.17
C VAL A 95 8.44 10.86 -2.47
N ILE A 96 7.58 10.64 -3.46
CA ILE A 96 7.15 9.28 -3.83
C ILE A 96 8.34 8.47 -4.35
N ALA A 97 9.11 9.02 -5.28
CA ALA A 97 10.31 8.36 -5.80
C ALA A 97 11.30 8.00 -4.68
N LYS A 98 11.50 8.90 -3.71
CA LYS A 98 12.38 8.66 -2.55
C LYS A 98 11.89 7.51 -1.69
N ILE A 99 10.61 7.48 -1.33
CA ILE A 99 10.02 6.42 -0.49
C ILE A 99 10.07 5.07 -1.21
N LEU A 100 9.73 5.03 -2.50
CA LEU A 100 9.76 3.79 -3.28
C LEU A 100 11.19 3.27 -3.49
N THR A 101 12.16 4.17 -3.69
CA THR A 101 13.58 3.82 -3.77
C THR A 101 14.08 3.24 -2.45
N GLU A 102 13.73 3.86 -1.32
CA GLU A 102 14.06 3.35 0.02
C GLU A 102 13.55 1.92 0.23
N ALA A 103 12.30 1.65 -0.15
CA ALA A 103 11.72 0.31 -0.08
C ALA A 103 12.44 -0.69 -1.02
N ALA A 104 12.74 -0.27 -2.26
CA ALA A 104 13.40 -1.10 -3.25
C ALA A 104 14.87 -1.46 -2.89
N LEU A 105 15.50 -0.66 -2.03
CA LEU A 105 16.87 -0.87 -1.53
C LEU A 105 16.93 -1.51 -0.14
N ALA A 106 15.79 -1.65 0.54
CA ALA A 106 15.73 -2.33 1.83
C ALA A 106 16.19 -3.79 1.73
N SER A 107 16.70 -4.35 2.82
CA SER A 107 17.02 -5.78 2.84
C SER A 107 15.75 -6.60 2.55
N PRO A 108 15.82 -7.72 1.79
CA PRO A 108 14.62 -8.49 1.43
C PRO A 108 13.77 -8.92 2.63
N ARG A 109 14.42 -9.23 3.76
CA ARG A 109 13.74 -9.58 5.01
C ARG A 109 12.95 -8.41 5.59
N LEU A 110 13.55 -7.23 5.64
CA LEU A 110 12.89 -6.01 6.13
C LEU A 110 11.74 -5.63 5.21
N PHE A 111 11.97 -5.65 3.89
CA PHE A 111 10.95 -5.37 2.88
C PHE A 111 9.73 -6.27 3.08
N THR A 112 9.96 -7.60 3.06
CA THR A 112 8.89 -8.59 3.21
C THR A 112 8.14 -8.40 4.51
N SER A 113 8.84 -8.16 5.62
CA SER A 113 8.22 -7.97 6.93
C SER A 113 7.34 -6.74 6.97
N ALA A 114 7.85 -5.59 6.51
CA ALA A 114 7.11 -4.33 6.53
C ALA A 114 5.89 -4.36 5.62
N VAL A 115 6.06 -4.83 4.38
CA VAL A 115 4.98 -4.92 3.39
C VAL A 115 3.92 -5.92 3.85
N SER A 116 4.30 -7.10 4.35
CA SER A 116 3.34 -8.08 4.89
C SER A 116 2.57 -7.57 6.11
N ALA A 117 3.21 -6.76 6.95
CA ALA A 117 2.60 -6.22 8.17
C ALA A 117 1.47 -5.21 7.90
N THR A 118 1.35 -4.69 6.68
CA THR A 118 0.24 -3.82 6.27
C THR A 118 -1.03 -4.58 5.92
N GLY A 119 -0.96 -5.90 5.73
CA GLY A 119 -2.11 -6.76 5.43
C GLY A 119 -2.80 -6.51 4.10
N VAL A 120 -2.33 -5.57 3.27
CA VAL A 120 -2.96 -5.21 1.99
C VAL A 120 -2.81 -6.33 0.93
N HIS A 121 -2.04 -7.39 1.23
CA HIS A 121 -1.93 -8.62 0.45
C HIS A 121 -2.90 -9.72 0.88
N ARG A 122 -3.55 -9.59 2.04
CA ARG A 122 -4.45 -10.64 2.51
C ARG A 122 -5.70 -10.59 1.65
N PRO A 123 -6.04 -11.67 0.90
CA PRO A 123 -7.37 -11.75 0.30
C PRO A 123 -8.40 -11.54 1.41
N ASP A 124 -9.45 -10.77 1.13
CA ASP A 124 -10.58 -10.63 2.06
C ASP A 124 -10.94 -12.05 2.52
N ALA A 125 -10.77 -12.32 3.82
CA ALA A 125 -11.23 -13.58 4.37
C ALA A 125 -12.70 -13.70 3.96
N PRO A 126 -13.15 -14.84 3.39
CA PRO A 126 -14.56 -15.02 3.15
C PRO A 126 -15.24 -14.72 4.48
N SER A 127 -16.23 -13.84 4.46
CA SER A 127 -17.01 -13.48 5.63
C SER A 127 -17.81 -14.70 6.06
N GLY A 128 -17.10 -15.65 6.67
CA GLY A 128 -17.62 -16.82 7.33
C GLY A 128 -18.31 -16.35 8.58
N ARG A 129 -19.49 -15.77 8.39
CA ARG A 129 -20.51 -15.70 9.42
C ARG A 129 -20.94 -17.15 9.64
N GLY A 130 -20.12 -17.89 10.38
CA GLY A 130 -20.44 -19.20 10.93
C GLY A 130 -21.66 -19.01 11.81
N LYS A 131 -22.84 -19.09 11.21
CA LYS A 131 -24.08 -19.30 11.95
C LYS A 131 -23.99 -20.74 12.44
N ASN A 132 -23.62 -20.88 13.71
CA ASN A 132 -24.10 -21.96 14.55
C ASN A 132 -25.55 -22.27 14.17
N ARG A 133 -25.77 -23.44 13.58
CA ARG A 133 -27.03 -24.17 13.68
C ARG A 133 -26.68 -25.63 13.90
N GLY A 134 -26.49 -25.97 15.17
CA GLY A 134 -27.05 -27.22 15.66
C GLY A 134 -28.56 -27.17 15.50
N GLY A 135 -29.12 -28.30 15.10
CA GLY A 135 -30.54 -28.52 14.81
C GLY A 135 -30.67 -29.82 14.04
#